data_AF-A0A2M9BQ41-F1
#
_entry.id   AF-A0A2M9BQ41-F1
#
_cell.length_a   1.000
_cell.length_b   1.000
_cell.length_c   1.000
_cell.angle_alpha   90.00
_cell.angle_beta   90.00
_cell.angle_gamma   90.00
#
_symmetry.space_group_name_H-M   'P 1'
#
loop_
_entity.id
_entity.type
_entity.pdbx_description
1 polymer ?
#
loop_
_entity_poly.entity_id
_entity_poly.type
_entity_poly.pdbx_seq_one_letter_code
_entity_poly.pdbx_strand_id
1 'polypeptide(L)'
;MGGGLLAALGGEAQRLERPRVPARQLACTIEPIAREHYQGEPIIFRVRIQNKADSALTLVYALEGSDALFRAPAAYFVARQLRPAQLPAAGIRCGTVAGLDSTDFVTLSPQASFNPLLKVAQVNFLIPQIYPTLPAGDYEITFHYATLEPEQGPWMGNGTYWPEQGGQSPETLRARHWAAMRRQLRRVPRVSLQSNPVRVHVEPARPSAAQLGHE
;
A
#
# COMPACT_ATOMS: atom_id res chain seq x y z
N MET A 1 -20.47 21.38 39.75
CA MET A 1 -20.06 20.04 39.26
C MET A 1 -20.81 19.81 37.95
N GLY A 2 -20.27 20.14 36.77
CA GLY A 2 -18.96 19.78 36.25
C GLY A 2 -19.10 18.67 35.20
N GLY A 3 -20.11 18.76 34.31
CA GLY A 3 -20.32 17.81 33.22
C GLY A 3 -19.49 18.26 32.01
N GLY A 4 -18.34 17.60 31.82
CA GLY A 4 -17.40 17.88 30.74
C GLY A 4 -18.04 17.69 29.37
N LEU A 5 -18.00 18.76 28.59
CA LEU A 5 -18.27 18.79 27.17
C LEU A 5 -17.30 17.82 26.47
N LEU A 6 -17.82 16.73 25.89
CA LEU A 6 -17.15 16.00 24.82
C LEU A 6 -17.09 16.95 23.62
N ALA A 7 -16.03 17.74 23.54
CA ALA A 7 -15.69 18.49 22.34
C ALA A 7 -15.41 17.48 21.22
N ALA A 8 -16.40 17.29 20.36
CA ALA A 8 -16.26 16.58 19.11
C ALA A 8 -15.02 17.11 18.38
N LEU A 9 -14.08 16.21 18.06
CA LEU A 9 -13.06 16.44 17.05
C LEU A 9 -13.72 16.44 15.66
N GLY A 10 -14.67 17.37 15.47
CA GLY A 10 -15.33 17.67 14.21
C GLY A 10 -14.36 18.40 13.30
N GLY A 11 -13.31 17.72 12.86
CA GLY A 11 -12.64 18.10 11.63
C GLY A 11 -13.56 17.69 10.49
N GLU A 12 -14.26 18.65 9.87
CA GLU A 12 -15.01 18.37 8.65
C GLU A 12 -14.17 17.53 7.69
N ALA A 13 -14.75 16.44 7.19
CA ALA A 13 -14.14 15.60 6.18
C ALA A 13 -13.91 16.44 4.92
N GLN A 14 -12.73 17.07 4.83
CA GLN A 14 -12.42 17.97 3.73
C GLN A 14 -12.10 17.13 2.49
N ARG A 15 -12.95 17.28 1.46
CA ARG A 15 -12.76 16.62 0.17
C ARG A 15 -11.58 17.23 -0.56
N LEU A 16 -10.67 16.39 -1.07
CA LEU A 16 -9.52 16.82 -1.83
C LEU A 16 -9.88 16.95 -3.32
N GLU A 17 -9.86 18.18 -3.84
CA GLU A 17 -9.85 18.40 -5.28
C GLU A 17 -8.49 17.99 -5.85
N ARG A 18 -8.51 16.98 -6.73
CA ARG A 18 -7.32 16.34 -7.29
C ARG A 18 -7.51 16.12 -8.79
N PRO A 19 -6.45 16.27 -9.60
CA PRO A 19 -6.55 16.07 -11.03
C PRO A 19 -6.97 14.63 -11.36
N ARG A 20 -7.64 14.45 -12.49
CA ARG A 20 -7.87 13.11 -13.04
C ARG A 20 -6.86 12.88 -14.16
N VAL A 21 -6.17 11.76 -14.09
CA VAL A 21 -5.27 11.29 -15.15
C VAL A 21 -5.94 10.09 -15.82
N PRO A 22 -6.15 10.10 -17.15
CA PRO A 22 -6.65 8.94 -17.85
C PRO A 22 -5.79 7.71 -17.57
N ALA A 23 -6.40 6.56 -17.29
CA ALA A 23 -5.67 5.33 -16.95
C ALA A 23 -4.61 4.95 -18.00
N ARG A 24 -4.83 5.26 -19.29
CA ARG A 24 -3.88 5.04 -20.39
C ARG A 24 -2.53 5.77 -20.25
N GLN A 25 -2.48 6.84 -19.43
CA GLN A 25 -1.27 7.61 -19.16
C GLN A 25 -0.40 6.99 -18.05
N LEU A 26 -0.83 5.90 -17.46
CA LEU A 26 -0.05 5.09 -16.55
C LEU A 26 -0.07 3.63 -17.01
N ALA A 27 1.01 2.89 -16.76
CA ALA A 27 1.00 1.45 -16.92
C ALA A 27 1.45 0.79 -15.63
N CYS A 28 0.72 -0.23 -15.20
CA CYS A 28 1.09 -1.05 -14.04
C CYS A 28 1.46 -2.44 -14.52
N THR A 29 2.60 -2.96 -14.07
CA THR A 29 3.05 -4.31 -14.39
C THR A 29 3.61 -5.02 -13.17
N ILE A 30 3.45 -6.33 -13.12
CA ILE A 30 4.10 -7.19 -12.10
C ILE A 30 4.84 -8.34 -12.77
N GLU A 31 5.94 -8.74 -12.13
CA GLU A 31 6.81 -9.84 -12.54
C GLU A 31 7.28 -10.60 -11.28
N PRO A 32 7.18 -11.94 -11.22
CA PRO A 32 7.68 -12.69 -10.09
C PRO A 32 9.22 -12.68 -10.09
N ILE A 33 9.85 -12.49 -8.93
CA ILE A 33 11.32 -12.46 -8.82
C ILE A 33 11.88 -13.88 -8.82
N ALA A 34 11.20 -14.81 -8.14
CA ALA A 34 11.54 -16.23 -8.13
C ALA A 34 10.70 -16.99 -9.17
N ARG A 35 11.23 -18.11 -9.66
CA ARG A 35 10.50 -19.05 -10.53
C ARG A 35 9.75 -20.12 -9.73
N GLU A 36 10.23 -20.42 -8.54
CA GLU A 36 9.71 -21.45 -7.65
C GLU A 36 9.09 -20.79 -6.42
N HIS A 37 7.95 -21.31 -5.99
CA HIS A 37 7.20 -20.81 -4.84
C HIS A 37 6.68 -21.98 -4.05
N TYR A 38 6.79 -21.92 -2.72
CA TYR A 38 6.34 -22.98 -1.83
C TYR A 38 5.25 -22.47 -0.90
N GLN A 39 4.36 -23.36 -0.52
CA GLN A 39 3.28 -23.05 0.41
C GLN A 39 3.85 -22.44 1.70
N GLY A 40 3.24 -21.33 2.12
CA GLY A 40 3.63 -20.59 3.32
C GLY A 40 4.78 -19.59 3.10
N GLU A 41 5.43 -19.60 1.94
CA GLU A 41 6.43 -18.60 1.56
C GLU A 41 5.79 -17.40 0.84
N PRO A 42 6.27 -16.18 1.06
CA PRO A 42 5.78 -15.01 0.33
C PRO A 42 6.20 -15.06 -1.15
N ILE A 43 5.25 -14.83 -2.05
CA ILE A 43 5.55 -14.69 -3.48
C ILE A 43 6.01 -13.26 -3.75
N ILE A 44 7.31 -13.10 -4.02
CA ILE A 44 7.91 -11.78 -4.22
C ILE A 44 7.72 -11.33 -5.67
N PHE A 45 7.04 -10.19 -5.83
CA PHE A 45 6.84 -9.53 -7.13
C PHE A 45 7.65 -8.24 -7.25
N ARG A 46 8.24 -8.02 -8.41
CA ARG A 46 8.63 -6.68 -8.87
C ARG A 46 7.40 -5.98 -9.42
N VAL A 47 6.93 -4.96 -8.71
CA VAL A 47 5.84 -4.09 -9.17
C VAL A 47 6.42 -2.85 -9.82
N ARG A 48 5.85 -2.44 -10.95
CA ARG A 48 6.26 -1.23 -11.68
C ARG A 48 5.05 -0.43 -12.12
N ILE A 49 5.01 0.85 -11.74
CA ILE A 49 4.09 1.83 -12.32
C ILE A 49 4.92 2.79 -13.17
N GLN A 50 4.61 2.89 -14.46
CA GLN A 50 5.28 3.74 -15.44
C GLN A 50 4.42 4.95 -15.80
N ASN A 51 5.02 6.14 -15.80
CA ASN A 51 4.43 7.35 -16.34
C ASN A 51 4.50 7.35 -17.87
N LYS A 52 3.36 7.19 -18.54
CA LYS A 52 3.24 7.25 -20.00
C LYS A 52 2.76 8.63 -20.50
N ALA A 53 2.52 9.58 -19.60
CA ALA A 53 2.22 10.95 -19.98
C ALA A 53 3.47 11.66 -20.51
N ASP A 54 3.25 12.80 -21.16
CA ASP A 54 4.24 13.78 -21.59
C ASP A 54 4.66 14.75 -20.48
N SER A 55 4.04 14.64 -19.30
CA SER A 55 4.24 15.51 -18.15
C SER A 55 4.58 14.72 -16.89
N ALA A 56 5.20 15.40 -15.92
CA ALA A 56 5.53 14.78 -14.65
C ALA A 56 4.29 14.53 -13.79
N LEU A 57 4.27 13.39 -13.08
CA LEU A 57 3.16 13.00 -12.21
C LEU A 57 3.66 12.75 -10.78
N THR A 58 2.94 13.27 -9.78
CA THR A 58 3.20 12.94 -8.38
C THR A 58 2.33 11.76 -7.95
N LEU A 59 2.93 10.67 -7.49
CA LEU A 59 2.25 9.49 -6.94
C LEU A 59 2.68 9.27 -5.49
N VAL A 60 2.04 8.31 -4.82
CA VAL A 60 2.30 7.97 -3.42
C VAL A 60 2.71 6.50 -3.34
N TYR A 61 3.74 6.20 -2.54
CA TYR A 61 4.06 4.83 -2.19
C TYR A 61 2.87 4.14 -1.49
N ALA A 62 2.85 2.81 -1.53
CA ALA A 62 1.97 2.06 -0.65
C ALA A 62 2.31 2.41 0.80
N LEU A 63 1.28 2.51 1.63
CA LEU A 63 1.38 2.85 3.03
C LEU A 63 0.99 1.64 3.86
N GLU A 64 1.29 1.69 5.15
CA GLU A 64 0.77 0.71 6.09
C GLU A 64 -0.77 0.71 6.06
N GLY A 65 -1.38 -0.46 5.82
CA GLY A 65 -2.83 -0.64 5.67
C GLY A 65 -3.37 -0.45 4.25
N SER A 66 -2.52 -0.13 3.26
CA SER A 66 -2.91 -0.04 1.84
C SER A 66 -3.35 -1.37 1.23
N ASP A 67 -2.75 -2.47 1.69
CA ASP A 67 -3.04 -3.86 1.27
C ASP A 67 -4.42 -4.33 1.74
N ALA A 68 -4.80 -3.90 2.94
CA ALA A 68 -6.08 -4.23 3.59
C ALA A 68 -7.21 -3.23 3.27
N LEU A 69 -6.96 -2.26 2.37
CA LEU A 69 -7.90 -1.18 2.03
C LEU A 69 -8.29 -0.27 3.21
N PHE A 70 -7.53 -0.32 4.31
CA PHE A 70 -7.74 0.58 5.46
C PHE A 70 -7.18 1.98 5.22
N ARG A 71 -6.29 2.11 4.23
CA ARG A 71 -5.59 3.35 3.95
C ARG A 71 -5.46 3.61 2.45
N ALA A 72 -5.44 4.88 2.10
CA ALA A 72 -5.12 5.33 0.75
C ALA A 72 -3.62 5.67 0.61
N PRO A 73 -2.97 5.37 -0.53
CA PRO A 73 -3.55 4.71 -1.70
C PRO A 73 -3.86 3.23 -1.41
N ALA A 74 -4.88 2.67 -2.05
CA ALA A 74 -5.05 1.22 -2.05
C ALA A 74 -3.93 0.60 -2.88
N ALA A 75 -3.26 -0.42 -2.35
CA ALA A 75 -2.15 -1.09 -3.02
C ALA A 75 -2.10 -2.55 -2.56
N TYR A 76 -2.68 -3.46 -3.34
CA TYR A 76 -2.93 -4.83 -2.91
C TYR A 76 -2.86 -5.83 -4.05
N PHE A 77 -2.61 -7.09 -3.71
CA PHE A 77 -2.67 -8.21 -4.63
C PHE A 77 -4.04 -8.90 -4.55
N VAL A 78 -4.52 -9.38 -5.68
CA VAL A 78 -5.63 -10.33 -5.77
C VAL A 78 -5.09 -11.62 -6.33
N ALA A 79 -5.27 -12.72 -5.61
CA ALA A 79 -4.93 -14.06 -6.07
C ALA A 79 -6.21 -14.84 -6.33
N ARG A 80 -6.41 -15.26 -7.57
CA ARG A 80 -7.51 -16.13 -7.98
C ARG A 80 -6.96 -17.53 -8.18
N GLN A 81 -7.40 -18.47 -7.37
CA GLN A 81 -7.02 -19.87 -7.57
C GLN A 81 -7.68 -20.41 -8.83
N LEU A 82 -6.90 -21.08 -9.68
CA LEU A 82 -7.39 -21.63 -10.96
C LEU A 82 -8.03 -23.01 -10.80
N ARG A 83 -7.75 -23.69 -9.69
CA ARG A 83 -8.34 -24.98 -9.32
C ARG A 83 -8.82 -24.90 -7.86
N PRO A 84 -10.02 -25.37 -7.51
CA PRO A 84 -10.59 -25.12 -6.20
C PRO A 84 -9.77 -25.79 -5.08
N ALA A 85 -9.19 -24.97 -4.20
CA ALA A 85 -8.88 -25.35 -2.83
C ALA A 85 -9.39 -24.23 -1.90
N GLN A 86 -9.53 -24.54 -0.61
CA GLN A 86 -9.93 -23.54 0.38
C GLN A 86 -8.77 -22.56 0.61
N LEU A 87 -9.00 -21.28 0.30
CA LEU A 87 -8.11 -20.21 0.69
C LEU A 87 -8.30 -19.91 2.18
N PRO A 88 -7.22 -19.84 2.98
CA PRO A 88 -7.32 -19.39 4.36
C PRO A 88 -7.78 -17.93 4.42
N ALA A 89 -8.57 -17.60 5.45
CA ALA A 89 -9.02 -16.23 5.70
C ALA A 89 -7.83 -15.32 6.06
N ALA A 90 -7.89 -14.06 5.62
CA ALA A 90 -6.88 -13.06 5.96
C ALA A 90 -6.79 -12.87 7.49
N GLY A 91 -5.58 -12.87 8.03
CA GLY A 91 -5.33 -12.68 9.45
C GLY A 91 -5.66 -11.26 9.94
N ILE A 92 -5.94 -11.14 11.23
CA ILE A 92 -6.20 -9.87 11.92
C ILE A 92 -4.91 -9.02 11.92
N ARG A 93 -4.99 -7.75 11.51
CA ARG A 93 -3.86 -6.81 11.56
C ARG A 93 -4.08 -5.71 12.59
N CYS A 94 -2.96 -5.17 13.09
CA CYS A 94 -2.91 -4.11 14.09
C CYS A 94 -3.60 -2.84 13.57
N GLY A 95 -4.37 -2.16 14.42
CA GLY A 95 -5.19 -1.01 14.03
C GLY A 95 -4.45 0.32 13.93
N THR A 96 -3.14 0.35 14.22
CA THR A 96 -2.33 1.58 14.16
C THR A 96 -1.56 1.62 12.85
N VAL A 97 -1.66 2.72 12.12
CA VAL A 97 -0.93 2.96 10.86
C VAL A 97 -0.14 4.26 10.96
N ALA A 98 1.12 4.26 10.51
CA ALA A 98 2.01 5.42 10.55
C ALA A 98 1.41 6.66 9.87
N GLY A 99 1.82 7.86 10.29
CA GLY A 99 1.40 9.11 9.63
C GLY A 99 1.92 9.22 8.19
N LEU A 100 1.19 9.92 7.31
CA LEU A 100 1.69 10.27 5.96
C LEU A 100 2.77 11.35 6.08
N ASP A 101 3.86 11.24 5.35
CA ASP A 101 4.97 12.19 5.36
C ASP A 101 5.41 12.64 3.94
N SER A 102 6.33 13.59 3.84
CA SER A 102 6.78 14.12 2.54
C SER A 102 7.57 13.12 1.70
N THR A 103 8.16 12.10 2.32
CA THR A 103 8.93 11.03 1.66
C THR A 103 8.03 9.94 1.08
N ASP A 104 6.73 9.93 1.44
CA ASP A 104 5.74 9.04 0.80
C ASP A 104 5.38 9.44 -0.63
N PHE A 105 5.73 10.67 -1.04
CA PHE A 105 5.44 11.19 -2.37
C PHE A 105 6.62 10.99 -3.32
N VAL A 106 6.32 10.56 -4.53
CA VAL A 106 7.30 10.42 -5.62
C VAL A 106 6.84 11.23 -6.81
N THR A 107 7.72 12.02 -7.40
CA THR A 107 7.45 12.68 -8.69
C THR A 107 8.14 11.91 -9.80
N LEU A 108 7.35 11.40 -10.74
CA LEU A 108 7.82 10.67 -11.92
C LEU A 108 7.88 11.60 -13.10
N SER A 109 9.08 11.80 -13.64
CA SER A 109 9.25 12.38 -14.97
C SER A 109 8.52 11.55 -16.05
N PRO A 110 8.25 12.11 -17.23
CA PRO A 110 7.75 11.34 -18.38
C PRO A 110 8.60 10.09 -18.61
N GLN A 111 7.95 8.97 -18.91
CA GLN A 111 8.56 7.65 -19.13
C GLN A 111 9.24 7.00 -17.91
N ALA A 112 9.41 7.70 -16.80
CA ALA A 112 9.98 7.13 -15.58
C ALA A 112 9.03 6.08 -14.96
N SER A 113 9.61 5.17 -14.18
CA SER A 113 8.87 4.14 -13.46
C SER A 113 9.27 4.12 -11.99
N PHE A 114 8.37 3.67 -11.11
CA PHE A 114 8.69 3.37 -9.72
C PHE A 114 7.98 2.10 -9.24
N ASN A 115 8.50 1.54 -8.14
CA ASN A 115 7.85 0.45 -7.42
C ASN A 115 7.08 1.03 -6.22
N PRO A 116 5.73 0.96 -6.20
CA PRO A 116 4.94 1.50 -5.10
C PRO A 116 5.21 0.79 -3.76
N LEU A 117 5.76 -0.42 -3.78
CA LEU A 117 6.03 -1.22 -2.59
C LEU A 117 7.44 -0.98 -2.01
N LEU A 118 8.27 -0.15 -2.65
CA LEU A 118 9.69 0.03 -2.28
C LEU A 118 9.87 0.51 -0.84
N LYS A 119 9.11 1.52 -0.40
CA LYS A 119 9.22 2.08 0.96
C LYS A 119 8.78 1.05 2.02
N VAL A 120 7.69 0.32 1.78
CA VAL A 120 7.19 -0.70 2.71
C VAL A 120 8.17 -1.88 2.81
N ALA A 121 8.79 -2.28 1.71
CA ALA A 121 9.78 -3.36 1.68
C ALA A 121 11.04 -3.04 2.53
N GLN A 122 11.43 -1.77 2.63
CA GLN A 122 12.60 -1.34 3.41
C GLN A 122 12.38 -1.40 4.93
N VAL A 123 11.13 -1.51 5.39
CA VAL A 123 10.80 -1.53 6.83
C VAL A 123 10.89 -2.95 7.43
N ASN A 124 11.27 -3.97 6.64
CA ASN A 124 11.56 -5.38 7.03
C ASN A 124 10.45 -6.18 7.77
N PHE A 125 9.54 -5.54 8.50
CA PHE A 125 8.57 -6.19 9.37
C PHE A 125 7.27 -6.63 8.68
N LEU A 126 7.10 -6.35 7.38
CA LEU A 126 5.80 -6.46 6.69
C LEU A 126 5.78 -7.34 5.44
N ILE A 127 6.82 -8.16 5.21
CA ILE A 127 6.95 -8.98 3.99
C ILE A 127 5.68 -9.82 3.70
N PRO A 128 5.05 -10.55 4.66
CA PRO A 128 3.83 -11.32 4.40
C PRO A 128 2.56 -10.47 4.25
N GLN A 129 2.64 -9.16 4.54
CA GLN A 129 1.53 -8.22 4.35
C GLN A 129 1.56 -7.62 2.96
N ILE A 130 2.75 -7.48 2.41
CA ILE A 130 2.98 -6.95 1.07
C ILE A 130 2.85 -8.06 0.03
N TYR A 131 3.27 -9.29 0.35
CA TYR A 131 3.28 -10.42 -0.58
C TYR A 131 2.31 -11.52 -0.12
N PRO A 132 1.54 -12.11 -1.05
CA PRO A 132 0.64 -13.19 -0.70
C PRO A 132 1.43 -14.43 -0.28
N THR A 133 1.01 -15.03 0.82
CA THR A 133 1.33 -16.42 1.17
C THR A 133 0.14 -17.27 0.76
N LEU A 134 0.36 -18.28 -0.07
CA LEU A 134 -0.71 -19.07 -0.66
C LEU A 134 -0.55 -20.54 -0.28
N PRO A 135 -1.66 -21.29 -0.18
CA PRO A 135 -1.64 -22.75 -0.25
C PRO A 135 -1.00 -23.25 -1.55
N ALA A 136 -0.67 -24.54 -1.59
CA ALA A 136 -0.23 -25.17 -2.83
C ALA A 136 -1.33 -25.13 -3.91
N GLY A 137 -0.95 -24.91 -5.17
CA GLY A 137 -1.85 -24.88 -6.32
C GLY A 137 -1.48 -23.84 -7.38
N ASP A 138 -2.34 -23.71 -8.39
CA ASP A 138 -2.17 -22.72 -9.45
C ASP A 138 -3.01 -21.47 -9.19
N TYR A 139 -2.39 -20.31 -9.39
CA TYR A 139 -2.98 -19.02 -9.16
C TYR A 139 -2.78 -18.09 -10.36
N GLU A 140 -3.76 -17.23 -10.58
CA GLU A 140 -3.60 -16.01 -11.35
C GLU A 140 -3.60 -14.83 -10.39
N ILE A 141 -2.53 -14.04 -10.42
CA ILE A 141 -2.29 -12.95 -9.49
C ILE A 141 -2.29 -11.63 -10.26
N THR A 142 -3.00 -10.64 -9.73
CA THR A 142 -2.99 -9.25 -10.20
C THR A 142 -2.66 -8.30 -9.07
N PHE A 143 -2.04 -7.18 -9.39
CA PHE A 143 -1.82 -6.08 -8.45
C PHE A 143 -2.72 -4.91 -8.81
N HIS A 144 -3.26 -4.26 -7.77
CA HIS A 144 -4.15 -3.12 -7.87
C HIS A 144 -3.54 -1.93 -7.16
N TYR A 145 -3.58 -0.76 -7.79
CA TYR A 145 -3.15 0.50 -7.20
C TYR A 145 -4.21 1.57 -7.46
N ALA A 146 -4.71 2.20 -6.40
CA ALA A 146 -5.73 3.24 -6.53
C ALA A 146 -5.53 4.41 -5.57
N THR A 147 -5.66 5.61 -6.10
CA THR A 147 -5.61 6.87 -5.36
C THR A 147 -6.99 7.55 -5.38
N LEU A 148 -8.07 6.78 -5.37
CA LEU A 148 -9.42 7.31 -5.59
C LEU A 148 -10.03 8.00 -4.36
N GLU A 149 -9.51 7.73 -3.17
CA GLU A 149 -10.03 8.19 -1.88
C GLU A 149 -10.17 9.73 -1.82
N PRO A 150 -11.40 10.27 -1.83
CA PRO A 150 -11.62 11.72 -1.86
C PRO A 150 -11.42 12.40 -0.51
N GLU A 151 -11.57 11.70 0.61
CA GLU A 151 -11.46 12.25 1.96
C GLU A 151 -10.03 12.20 2.46
N GLN A 152 -9.60 13.21 3.21
CA GLN A 152 -8.23 13.24 3.76
C GLN A 152 -7.97 12.16 4.82
N GLY A 153 -9.00 11.74 5.56
CA GLY A 153 -8.87 10.86 6.74
C GLY A 153 -8.09 9.57 6.44
N PRO A 154 -8.52 8.76 5.46
CA PRO A 154 -7.83 7.52 5.13
C PRO A 154 -6.43 7.70 4.51
N TRP A 155 -5.95 8.91 4.26
CA TRP A 155 -4.55 9.15 3.87
C TRP A 155 -3.65 9.37 5.08
N MET A 156 -4.14 10.08 6.09
CA MET A 156 -3.30 10.66 7.15
C MET A 156 -2.80 9.65 8.17
N GLY A 157 -3.47 8.50 8.30
CA GLY A 157 -3.19 7.51 9.34
C GLY A 157 -3.61 7.97 10.74
N ASN A 158 -3.38 7.12 11.75
CA ASN A 158 -3.71 7.40 13.15
C ASN A 158 -2.49 7.39 14.08
N GLY A 159 -1.30 7.13 13.55
CA GLY A 159 -0.03 7.20 14.28
C GLY A 159 0.31 8.62 14.72
N THR A 160 0.69 8.77 15.99
CA THR A 160 1.25 9.99 16.55
C THR A 160 2.75 10.09 16.24
N TYR A 161 3.12 10.82 15.17
CA TYR A 161 4.51 11.25 14.98
C TYR A 161 4.66 12.68 15.51
N TRP A 162 5.49 12.85 16.55
CA TRP A 162 5.77 14.14 17.17
C TRP A 162 7.27 14.30 17.35
N PRO A 163 7.97 15.14 16.55
CA PRO A 163 9.27 15.62 16.97
C PRO A 163 9.06 16.56 18.17
N GLU A 164 9.65 16.22 19.31
CA GLU A 164 9.79 17.11 20.48
C GLU A 164 10.71 18.28 20.13
N GLN A 165 10.28 19.22 19.29
CA GLN A 165 11.10 20.38 18.97
C GLN A 165 10.26 21.65 18.90
N GLY A 166 10.48 22.54 19.88
CA GLY A 166 10.24 23.98 19.71
C GLY A 166 9.08 24.61 20.47
N GLY A 167 8.63 24.06 21.59
CA GLY A 167 7.63 24.72 22.47
C GLY A 167 6.25 24.94 21.86
N GLN A 168 5.98 24.37 20.68
CA GLN A 168 4.67 24.39 20.04
C GLN A 168 3.79 23.26 20.58
N SER A 169 2.49 23.51 20.69
CA SER A 169 1.56 22.45 21.10
C SER A 169 1.49 21.35 20.04
N PRO A 170 1.25 20.08 20.42
CA PRO A 170 1.04 18.98 19.48
C PRO A 170 -0.06 19.29 18.45
N GLU A 171 -1.15 19.93 18.85
CA GLU A 171 -2.24 20.29 17.93
C GLU A 171 -1.75 21.21 16.80
N THR A 172 -0.89 22.17 17.13
CA THR A 172 -0.30 23.11 16.17
C THR A 172 0.62 22.40 15.19
N LEU A 173 1.47 21.49 15.68
CA LEU A 173 2.36 20.69 14.84
C LEU A 173 1.58 19.79 13.89
N ARG A 174 0.51 19.13 14.38
CA ARG A 174 -0.36 18.28 13.56
C ARG A 174 -1.08 19.09 12.49
N ALA A 175 -1.64 20.25 12.85
CA ALA A 175 -2.32 21.11 11.90
C ALA A 175 -1.40 21.56 10.76
N ARG A 176 -0.15 21.96 11.09
CA ARG A 176 0.87 22.34 10.11
C ARG A 176 1.26 21.18 9.21
N HIS A 177 1.52 20.01 9.80
CA HIS A 177 1.86 18.79 9.06
C HIS A 177 0.74 18.39 8.10
N TRP A 178 -0.50 18.32 8.59
CA TRP A 178 -1.67 18.00 7.77
C TRP A 178 -1.88 19.02 6.64
N ALA A 179 -1.69 20.31 6.92
CA ALA A 179 -1.74 21.33 5.88
C ALA A 179 -0.66 21.12 4.80
N ALA A 180 0.55 20.73 5.18
CA ALA A 180 1.61 20.39 4.24
C ALA A 180 1.28 19.14 3.42
N MET A 181 0.79 18.08 4.05
CA MET A 181 0.40 16.82 3.38
C MET A 181 -0.77 17.02 2.42
N ARG A 182 -1.78 17.82 2.80
CA ARG A 182 -2.88 18.20 1.90
C ARG A 182 -2.38 18.88 0.63
N ARG A 183 -1.39 19.77 0.73
CA ARG A 183 -0.81 20.44 -0.44
C ARG A 183 -0.16 19.43 -1.40
N GLN A 184 0.53 18.42 -0.87
CA GLN A 184 1.10 17.36 -1.71
C GLN A 184 0.03 16.45 -2.31
N LEU A 185 -0.98 16.03 -1.52
CA LEU A 185 -2.08 15.19 -1.99
C LEU A 185 -2.87 15.84 -3.14
N ARG A 186 -3.02 17.17 -3.15
CA ARG A 186 -3.66 17.90 -4.28
C ARG A 186 -2.96 17.67 -5.62
N ARG A 187 -1.68 17.33 -5.61
CA ARG A 187 -0.88 17.02 -6.81
C ARG A 187 -1.00 15.56 -7.25
N VAL A 188 -1.51 14.69 -6.38
CA VAL A 188 -1.67 13.26 -6.65
C VAL A 188 -2.92 13.05 -7.50
N PRO A 189 -2.79 12.56 -8.75
CA PRO A 189 -3.94 12.35 -9.59
C PRO A 189 -4.80 11.21 -9.04
N ARG A 190 -6.09 11.29 -9.30
CA ARG A 190 -7.03 10.18 -9.07
C ARG A 190 -6.86 9.15 -10.16
N VAL A 191 -6.35 7.98 -9.80
CA VAL A 191 -6.12 6.87 -10.72
C VAL A 191 -6.58 5.55 -10.09
N SER A 192 -6.93 4.59 -10.96
CA SER A 192 -7.16 3.19 -10.62
C SER A 192 -6.44 2.36 -11.67
N LEU A 193 -5.47 1.58 -11.22
CA LEU A 193 -4.59 0.78 -12.07
C LEU A 193 -4.71 -0.69 -11.67
N GLN A 194 -4.70 -1.54 -12.67
CA GLN A 194 -4.57 -2.98 -12.54
C GLN A 194 -3.37 -3.42 -13.36
N SER A 195 -2.57 -4.33 -12.81
CA SER A 195 -1.42 -4.90 -13.53
C SER A 195 -1.83 -5.91 -14.60
N ASN A 196 -0.87 -6.35 -15.40
CA ASN A 196 -0.99 -7.63 -16.09
C ASN A 196 -1.23 -8.77 -15.08
N PRO A 197 -2.01 -9.81 -15.43
CA PRO A 197 -2.06 -11.03 -14.64
C PRO A 197 -0.75 -11.80 -14.77
N VAL A 198 -0.35 -12.46 -13.68
CA VAL A 198 0.76 -13.42 -13.66
C VAL A 198 0.24 -14.75 -13.15
N ARG A 199 0.60 -15.83 -13.84
CA ARG A 199 0.30 -17.18 -13.38
C ARG A 199 1.45 -17.70 -12.54
N VAL A 200 1.11 -18.28 -11.40
CA VAL A 200 2.08 -18.83 -10.46
C VAL A 200 1.64 -20.22 -10.03
N HIS A 201 2.59 -21.15 -10.01
CA HIS A 201 2.42 -22.44 -9.37
C HIS A 201 3.07 -22.39 -7.98
N VAL A 202 2.33 -22.81 -6.97
CA VAL A 202 2.81 -22.92 -5.59
C VAL A 202 2.91 -24.40 -5.26
N GLU A 203 4.14 -24.84 -5.02
CA GLU A 203 4.47 -26.20 -4.60
C GLU A 203 4.04 -26.42 -3.13
N PRO A 204 3.81 -27.67 -2.71
CA PRO A 204 3.69 -28.02 -1.30
C PRO A 204 4.89 -27.49 -0.49
N ALA A 205 4.69 -27.22 0.80
CA ALA A 205 5.75 -26.70 1.66
C ALA A 205 7.00 -27.60 1.60
N ARG A 206 8.19 -26.99 1.55
CA ARG A 206 9.44 -27.76 1.55
C ARG A 206 9.50 -28.65 2.79
N PRO A 207 9.93 -29.92 2.66
CA PRO A 207 10.26 -30.71 3.82
C PRO A 207 11.31 -29.95 4.64
N SER A 208 11.08 -29.81 5.94
CA SER A 208 12.08 -29.26 6.82
C SER A 208 13.34 -30.14 6.78
N ALA A 209 14.53 -29.55 6.99
CA ALA A 209 15.78 -30.32 7.05
C ALA A 209 15.73 -31.45 8.10
N ALA A 210 14.91 -31.31 9.14
CA ALA A 210 14.66 -32.34 10.16
C ALA A 210 13.91 -33.58 9.63
N GLN A 211 13.17 -33.46 8.52
CA GLN A 211 12.44 -34.57 7.90
C GLN A 211 13.28 -35.35 6.87
N LEU A 212 14.47 -34.83 6.50
CA LEU A 212 15.36 -35.42 5.50
C LEU A 212 16.53 -36.22 6.14
N GLY A 213 16.54 -36.41 7.46
CA GLY A 213 17.68 -36.95 8.22
C GLY A 213 17.38 -38.17 9.10
N HIS A 214 16.43 -39.03 8.72
CA HIS A 214 16.16 -40.30 9.39
C HIS A 214 16.19 -41.48 8.41
N GLU A 215 17.28 -41.60 7.65
CA GLU A 215 17.64 -42.85 6.95
C GLU A 215 18.95 -43.41 7.50
#